data_AF-A0A7S1JDG3-F1
#
_entry.id   AF-A0A7S1JDG3-F1
#
_cell.length_a   1.000
_cell.length_b   1.000
_cell.length_c   1.000
_cell.angle_alpha   90.00
_cell.angle_beta   90.00
_cell.angle_gamma   90.00
#
_symmetry.space_group_name_H-M   'P 1'
#
loop_
_entity.id
_entity.type
_entity.pdbx_description
1 polymer ?
#
loop_
_entity_poly.entity_id
_entity_poly.type
_entity_poly.pdbx_seq_one_letter_code
_entity_poly.pdbx_strand_id
1 'polypeptide(L)'
;VFTMLSAVLGCSPVIIFLECTAGIKEGARTGLSAVVTGLLFLIAMFFIPIFNVVPAIATAPALILIGSLMMTGAGMIDWNKLDSALPCFLTICLMPFTGEISSGIVAGIVAYAALRLDQPFNALCSRIMEGPAGKLIKALRARIM
;
A
#
# COMPACT_ATOMS: atom_id res chain seq x y z
N VAL A 1 6.90 -18.98 -0.11
CA VAL A 1 7.11 -20.27 0.59
C VAL A 1 6.28 -20.38 1.86
N PHE A 2 6.43 -19.48 2.85
CA PHE A 2 5.64 -19.55 4.10
C PHE A 2 4.12 -19.54 3.90
N THR A 3 3.60 -18.70 3.00
CA THR A 3 2.16 -18.68 2.67
C THR A 3 1.69 -20.00 2.02
N MET A 4 2.54 -20.64 1.21
CA MET A 4 2.22 -21.96 0.61
C MET A 4 2.18 -23.05 1.68
N LEU A 5 3.15 -23.04 2.62
CA LEU A 5 3.17 -23.97 3.74
C LEU A 5 1.97 -23.75 4.67
N SER A 6 1.60 -22.49 4.93
CA SER A 6 0.43 -22.13 5.75
C SER A 6 -0.87 -22.63 5.15
N ALA A 7 -1.01 -22.53 3.81
CA ALA A 7 -2.18 -23.07 3.11
C ALA A 7 -2.30 -24.60 3.24
N VAL A 8 -1.19 -25.34 3.16
CA VAL A 8 -1.17 -26.80 3.38
C VAL A 8 -1.53 -27.15 4.83
N LEU A 9 -1.12 -26.32 5.79
CA LEU A 9 -1.42 -26.49 7.21
C LEU A 9 -2.81 -25.96 7.61
N GLY A 10 -3.60 -25.39 6.67
CA GLY A 10 -4.93 -24.84 6.93
C GLY A 10 -4.93 -23.48 7.66
N CYS A 11 -3.80 -22.78 7.70
CA CYS A 11 -3.65 -21.48 8.35
C CYS A 11 -3.91 -20.31 7.38
N SER A 12 -4.21 -19.14 7.94
CA SER A 12 -4.33 -17.89 7.18
C SER A 12 -3.00 -17.50 6.50
N PRO A 13 -3.04 -16.71 5.41
CA PRO A 13 -1.82 -16.25 4.73
C PRO A 13 -0.96 -15.39 5.67
N VAL A 14 0.37 -15.58 5.57
CA VAL A 14 1.34 -14.82 6.34
C VAL A 14 1.50 -13.42 5.73
N ILE A 15 1.31 -12.39 6.55
CA ILE A 15 1.45 -10.97 6.19
C ILE A 15 2.54 -10.36 7.07
N ILE A 16 3.34 -9.44 6.51
CA ILE A 16 4.36 -8.72 7.26
C ILE A 16 3.67 -7.58 8.02
N PHE A 17 3.74 -7.62 9.35
CA PHE A 17 3.15 -6.60 10.20
C PHE A 17 4.10 -5.44 10.45
N LEU A 18 3.57 -4.22 10.52
CA LEU A 18 4.32 -3.01 10.82
C LEU A 18 4.98 -3.06 12.21
N GLU A 19 4.42 -3.80 13.15
CA GLU A 19 5.00 -3.95 14.49
C GLU A 19 6.35 -4.67 14.48
N CYS A 20 6.61 -5.51 13.48
CA CYS A 20 7.92 -6.11 13.29
C CYS A 20 9.02 -5.07 13.02
N THR A 21 8.66 -3.86 12.55
CA THR A 21 9.62 -2.76 12.38
C THR A 21 10.15 -2.23 13.72
N ALA A 22 9.38 -2.33 14.81
CA ALA A 22 9.85 -1.97 16.14
C ALA A 22 10.96 -2.93 16.60
N GLY A 23 10.81 -4.23 16.35
CA GLY A 23 11.86 -5.22 16.63
C GLY A 23 13.16 -4.93 15.88
N ILE A 24 13.07 -4.49 14.61
CA ILE A 24 14.26 -4.08 13.83
C ILE A 24 14.91 -2.83 14.45
N LYS A 25 14.11 -1.86 14.93
CA LYS A 25 14.62 -0.66 15.62
C LYS A 25 15.34 -1.00 16.92
N GLU A 26 14.86 -2.00 17.65
CA GLU A 26 15.48 -2.50 18.89
C GLU A 26 16.73 -3.37 18.64
N GLY A 27 17.10 -3.61 17.38
CA GLY A 27 18.33 -4.32 17.02
C GLY A 27 18.14 -5.76 16.56
N ALA A 28 16.90 -6.20 16.28
CA ALA A 28 16.67 -7.49 15.62
C ALA A 28 17.23 -7.44 14.19
N ARG A 29 18.42 -8.02 14.01
CA ARG A 29 19.11 -8.12 12.72
C ARG A 29 19.20 -9.55 12.19
N THR A 30 19.01 -10.53 13.07
CA THR A 30 18.98 -11.95 12.73
C THR A 30 17.54 -12.44 12.84
N GLY A 31 17.12 -13.31 11.91
CA GLY A 31 15.77 -13.90 11.92
C GLY A 31 15.43 -14.70 13.19
N LEU A 32 16.37 -14.82 14.13
CA LEU A 32 16.20 -15.43 15.44
C LEU A 32 15.06 -14.79 16.22
N SER A 33 14.87 -13.46 16.14
CA SER A 33 13.72 -12.80 16.79
C SER A 33 12.39 -13.37 16.30
N ALA A 34 12.23 -13.58 14.99
CA ALA A 34 11.01 -14.17 14.43
C ALA A 34 10.80 -15.63 14.88
N VAL A 35 11.90 -16.41 15.00
CA VAL A 35 11.84 -17.81 15.49
C VAL A 35 11.43 -17.85 16.96
N VAL A 36 12.03 -17.01 17.80
CA VAL A 36 11.71 -16.93 19.23
C VAL A 36 10.26 -16.49 19.43
N THR A 37 9.80 -15.46 18.71
CA THR A 37 8.39 -15.03 18.76
C THR A 37 7.44 -16.14 18.31
N GLY A 38 7.77 -16.86 17.24
CA GLY A 38 6.99 -18.01 16.78
C GLY A 38 6.92 -19.15 17.82
N LEU A 39 8.04 -19.44 18.49
CA LEU A 39 8.09 -20.45 19.55
C LEU A 39 7.27 -20.03 20.78
N LEU A 40 7.33 -18.76 21.17
CA LEU A 40 6.51 -18.21 22.25
C LEU A 40 5.01 -18.28 21.91
N PHE A 41 4.63 -18.04 20.66
CA PHE A 41 3.25 -18.22 20.21
C PHE A 41 2.79 -19.69 20.21
N LEU A 42 3.69 -20.64 19.90
CA LEU A 42 3.40 -22.07 20.04
C LEU A 42 3.18 -22.46 21.52
N ILE A 43 3.96 -21.91 22.44
CA ILE A 43 3.73 -22.11 23.87
C ILE A 43 2.42 -21.45 24.31
N ALA A 44 2.10 -20.28 23.78
CA ALA A 44 0.85 -19.56 24.06
C ALA A 44 -0.41 -20.33 23.63
N MET A 45 -0.33 -21.24 22.65
CA MET A 45 -1.47 -22.10 22.28
C MET A 45 -2.02 -22.91 23.48
N PHE A 46 -1.16 -23.37 24.39
CA PHE A 46 -1.61 -24.10 25.57
C PHE A 46 -2.42 -23.21 26.54
N PHE A 47 -2.26 -21.89 26.44
CA PHE A 47 -2.98 -20.89 27.24
C PHE A 47 -4.23 -20.33 26.54
N ILE A 48 -4.60 -20.82 25.34
CA ILE A 48 -5.88 -20.49 24.68
C ILE A 48 -7.10 -20.50 25.62
N PRO A 49 -7.30 -21.48 26.52
CA PRO A 49 -8.46 -21.47 27.42
C PRO A 49 -8.53 -20.25 28.33
N ILE A 50 -7.40 -19.63 28.69
CA ILE A 50 -7.36 -18.39 29.48
C ILE A 50 -7.78 -17.20 28.60
N PHE A 51 -7.36 -17.17 27.33
CA PHE A 51 -7.68 -16.06 26.41
C PHE A 51 -9.17 -15.98 26.06
N ASN A 52 -9.91 -17.09 26.10
CA ASN A 52 -11.36 -17.11 25.88
C ASN A 52 -12.17 -16.37 26.97
N VAL A 53 -11.55 -16.03 28.12
CA VAL A 53 -12.18 -15.23 29.18
C VAL A 53 -12.24 -13.74 28.80
N VAL A 54 -11.41 -13.28 27.86
CA VAL A 54 -11.36 -11.88 27.44
C VAL A 54 -12.58 -11.55 26.56
N PRO A 55 -13.44 -10.59 26.94
CA PRO A 55 -14.58 -10.19 26.12
C PRO A 55 -14.14 -9.63 24.77
N ALA A 56 -14.85 -9.96 23.69
CA ALA A 56 -14.55 -9.47 22.34
C ALA A 56 -14.58 -7.93 22.21
N ILE A 57 -15.30 -7.24 23.11
CA ILE A 57 -15.36 -5.78 23.12
C ILE A 57 -14.04 -5.17 23.61
N ALA A 58 -13.26 -5.90 24.41
CA ALA A 58 -11.98 -5.43 24.95
C ALA A 58 -10.90 -5.26 23.87
N THR A 59 -11.02 -5.94 22.72
CA THR A 59 -10.06 -5.82 21.61
C THR A 59 -10.34 -4.62 20.71
N ALA A 60 -11.54 -4.03 20.75
CA ALA A 60 -11.91 -2.87 19.94
C ALA A 60 -10.99 -1.65 20.13
N PRO A 61 -10.68 -1.18 21.36
CA PRO A 61 -9.79 -0.03 21.55
C PRO A 61 -8.36 -0.29 21.03
N ALA A 62 -7.88 -1.53 21.14
CA ALA A 62 -6.58 -1.91 20.60
C ALA A 62 -6.54 -1.80 19.07
N LEU A 63 -7.59 -2.28 18.38
CA LEU A 63 -7.68 -2.19 16.92
C LEU A 63 -7.78 -0.74 16.42
N ILE A 64 -8.48 0.14 17.15
CA ILE A 64 -8.56 1.57 16.83
C ILE A 64 -7.18 2.22 16.95
N LEU A 65 -6.44 1.92 18.02
CA LEU A 65 -5.09 2.44 18.23
C LEU A 65 -4.15 1.98 17.10
N ILE A 66 -4.12 0.68 16.81
CA ILE A 66 -3.29 0.12 15.74
C ILE A 66 -3.65 0.75 14.38
N GLY A 67 -4.94 0.89 14.08
CA GLY A 67 -5.40 1.55 12.86
C GLY A 67 -4.90 3.00 12.75
N SER A 68 -4.94 3.76 13.84
CA SER A 68 -4.43 5.13 13.87
C SER A 68 -2.91 5.19 13.66
N LEU A 69 -2.15 4.24 14.22
CA LEU A 69 -0.72 4.13 14.00
C LEU A 69 -0.40 3.75 12.55
N MET A 70 -1.18 2.87 11.92
CA MET A 70 -0.97 2.48 10.52
C MET A 70 -1.26 3.64 9.54
N MET A 71 -2.15 4.57 9.90
CA MET A 71 -2.43 5.76 9.09
C MET A 71 -1.25 6.76 9.01
N THR A 72 -0.25 6.66 9.90
CA THR A 72 0.95 7.50 9.81
C THR A 72 1.67 7.35 8.46
N GLY A 73 1.58 6.19 7.82
CA GLY A 73 2.13 5.96 6.48
C GLY A 73 1.49 6.84 5.39
N ALA A 74 0.22 7.22 5.55
CA ALA A 74 -0.47 8.11 4.62
C ALA A 74 0.09 9.55 4.66
N GLY A 75 0.76 9.93 5.75
CA GLY A 75 1.43 11.22 5.87
C GLY A 75 2.67 11.36 4.99
N MET A 76 3.26 10.24 4.53
CA MET A 76 4.44 10.26 3.64
C MET A 76 4.08 10.48 2.16
N ILE A 77 2.80 10.59 1.83
CA ILE A 77 2.30 10.76 0.46
C ILE A 77 2.38 12.24 0.07
N ASP A 78 2.89 12.55 -1.12
CA ASP A 78 2.91 13.91 -1.66
C ASP A 78 1.52 14.30 -2.20
N TRP A 79 0.70 14.86 -1.31
CA TRP A 79 -0.68 15.26 -1.60
C TRP A 79 -0.82 16.42 -2.60
N ASN A 80 0.29 17.11 -2.92
CA ASN A 80 0.28 18.20 -3.90
C ASN A 80 0.21 17.71 -5.36
N LYS A 81 0.59 16.45 -5.61
CA LYS A 81 0.56 15.87 -6.95
C LYS A 81 -0.68 15.00 -7.12
N LEU A 82 -1.63 15.47 -7.93
CA LEU A 82 -2.87 14.74 -8.21
C LEU A 82 -2.63 13.33 -8.78
N ASP A 83 -1.54 13.15 -9.54
CA ASP A 83 -1.12 11.85 -10.09
C ASP A 83 -0.94 10.77 -9.01
N SER A 84 -0.54 11.16 -7.79
CA SER A 84 -0.32 10.24 -6.66
C SER A 84 -1.41 10.38 -5.60
N ALA A 85 -1.91 11.59 -5.36
CA ALA A 85 -2.91 11.88 -4.33
C ALA A 85 -4.25 11.19 -4.60
N LEU A 86 -4.73 11.23 -5.86
CA LEU A 86 -6.04 10.71 -6.22
C LEU A 86 -6.11 9.16 -6.15
N PRO A 87 -5.11 8.41 -6.65
CA PRO A 87 -5.03 6.96 -6.45
C PRO A 87 -4.92 6.53 -4.99
N CYS A 88 -4.14 7.24 -4.18
CA CYS A 88 -4.00 6.95 -2.76
C CYS A 88 -5.29 7.20 -1.98
N PHE A 89 -5.97 8.32 -2.25
CA PHE A 89 -7.28 8.62 -1.67
C PHE A 89 -8.30 7.54 -2.01
N LEU A 90 -8.36 7.15 -3.29
CA LEU A 90 -9.30 6.13 -3.76
C LEU A 90 -9.06 4.78 -3.06
N THR A 91 -7.79 4.40 -2.86
CA THR A 91 -7.43 3.17 -2.14
C THR A 91 -7.94 3.19 -0.69
N ILE A 92 -7.67 4.28 0.03
CA ILE A 92 -8.03 4.43 1.45
C ILE A 92 -9.55 4.42 1.65
N CYS A 93 -10.30 5.06 0.74
CA CYS A 93 -11.75 5.09 0.82
C CYS A 93 -12.41 3.79 0.37
N LEU A 94 -11.96 3.18 -0.73
CA LEU A 94 -12.62 2.00 -1.29
C LEU A 94 -12.40 0.74 -0.46
N MET A 95 -11.28 0.63 0.26
CA MET A 95 -11.03 -0.51 1.17
C MET A 95 -12.19 -0.76 2.17
N PRO A 96 -12.58 0.20 3.02
CA PRO A 96 -13.71 0.00 3.94
C PRO A 96 -15.05 -0.08 3.22
N PHE A 97 -15.25 0.63 2.09
CA PHE A 97 -16.52 0.57 1.36
C PHE A 97 -16.78 -0.78 0.69
N THR A 98 -15.74 -1.45 0.21
CA THR A 98 -15.86 -2.76 -0.45
C THR A 98 -15.81 -3.93 0.54
N GLY A 99 -15.43 -3.67 1.80
CA GLY A 99 -15.20 -4.72 2.80
C GLY A 99 -14.00 -5.60 2.49
N GLU A 100 -13.26 -5.33 1.41
CA GLU A 100 -12.14 -6.14 0.94
C GLU A 100 -10.91 -5.29 0.60
N ILE A 101 -9.79 -5.65 1.23
CA ILE A 101 -8.48 -5.01 1.05
C ILE A 101 -8.04 -5.08 -0.43
N SER A 102 -8.26 -6.22 -1.09
CA SER A 102 -7.78 -6.45 -2.45
C SER A 102 -8.44 -5.51 -3.46
N SER A 103 -9.76 -5.38 -3.41
CA SER A 103 -10.54 -4.51 -4.30
C SER A 103 -10.14 -3.04 -4.18
N GLY A 104 -9.91 -2.55 -2.95
CA GLY A 104 -9.44 -1.18 -2.73
C GLY A 104 -8.06 -0.92 -3.34
N ILE A 105 -7.11 -1.85 -3.17
CA ILE A 105 -5.76 -1.73 -3.75
C ILE A 105 -5.82 -1.73 -5.28
N VAL A 106 -6.59 -2.65 -5.87
CA VAL A 106 -6.73 -2.74 -7.34
C VAL A 106 -7.28 -1.44 -7.92
N ALA A 107 -8.32 -0.87 -7.30
CA ALA A 107 -8.89 0.39 -7.75
C ALA A 107 -7.87 1.55 -7.71
N GLY A 108 -7.03 1.61 -6.66
CA GLY A 108 -5.92 2.56 -6.58
C GLY A 108 -4.90 2.37 -7.70
N ILE A 109 -4.46 1.14 -7.96
CA ILE A 109 -3.50 0.85 -9.03
C ILE A 109 -4.08 1.20 -10.40
N VAL A 110 -5.35 0.89 -10.65
CA VAL A 110 -6.04 1.21 -11.91
C VAL A 110 -6.15 2.73 -12.09
N ALA A 111 -6.51 3.48 -11.04
CA ALA A 111 -6.56 4.94 -11.09
C ALA A 111 -5.18 5.55 -11.37
N TYR A 112 -4.13 5.01 -10.74
CA TYR A 112 -2.75 5.42 -11.00
C TYR A 112 -2.33 5.15 -12.44
N ALA A 113 -2.60 3.95 -12.95
CA ALA A 113 -2.32 3.59 -14.33
C ALA A 113 -3.07 4.48 -15.32
N ALA A 114 -4.35 4.76 -15.09
CA ALA A 114 -5.16 5.62 -15.96
C ALA A 114 -4.60 7.05 -16.05
N LEU A 115 -4.26 7.68 -14.92
CA LEU A 115 -3.67 9.02 -14.91
C LEU A 115 -2.31 9.06 -15.62
N ARG A 116 -1.51 8.02 -15.42
CA ARG A 116 -0.16 7.95 -15.99
C ARG A 116 -0.11 7.46 -17.43
N LEU A 117 -1.23 6.97 -17.99
CA LEU A 117 -1.37 6.64 -19.41
C LEU A 117 -1.76 7.87 -20.25
N ASP A 118 -2.48 8.82 -19.67
CA ASP A 118 -2.88 10.07 -20.35
C ASP A 118 -1.71 11.08 -20.45
N GLN A 119 -0.88 11.13 -19.40
CA GLN A 119 0.33 11.97 -19.32
C GLN A 119 1.35 11.76 -20.47
N PRO A 120 1.80 10.53 -20.82
CA PRO A 120 2.78 10.31 -21.89
C PRO A 120 2.22 10.65 -23.27
N PHE A 121 0.91 10.49 -23.50
CA PHE A 121 0.29 10.90 -24.76
C PHE A 121 0.33 12.42 -24.91
N ASN A 122 -0.04 13.17 -23.87
CA ASN A 122 -0.03 14.63 -23.89
C ASN A 122 1.39 15.23 -23.90
N ALA A 123 2.34 14.62 -23.17
CA ALA A 123 3.76 14.99 -23.17
C ALA A 123 4.50 14.62 -24.47
N LEU A 124 4.09 13.55 -25.16
CA LEU A 124 4.62 13.19 -26.48
C LEU A 124 4.05 14.15 -27.54
N CYS A 125 2.76 14.49 -27.46
CA CYS A 125 2.13 15.42 -28.39
C CYS A 125 2.70 16.84 -28.29
N SER A 126 3.02 17.31 -27.07
CA SER A 126 3.74 18.58 -26.86
C SER A 126 5.19 18.53 -27.36
N ARG A 127 5.92 17.43 -27.13
CA ARG A 127 7.28 17.23 -27.68
C ARG A 127 7.31 17.14 -29.21
N ILE A 128 6.30 16.53 -29.84
CA ILE A 128 6.17 16.50 -31.30
C ILE A 128 5.86 17.91 -31.84
N MET A 129 5.00 18.67 -31.15
CA MET A 129 4.72 20.06 -31.51
C MET A 129 5.90 21.02 -31.29
N GLU A 130 6.81 20.74 -30.37
CA GLU A 130 8.03 21.55 -30.14
C GLU A 130 9.28 21.04 -30.89
N GLY A 131 9.18 19.88 -31.54
CA GLY A 131 10.24 19.31 -32.36
C GLY A 131 10.56 20.11 -33.64
N PRO A 132 11.57 19.69 -34.43
CA PRO A 132 12.03 20.42 -35.61
C PRO A 132 10.92 20.74 -36.62
N ALA A 133 9.89 19.88 -36.73
CA ALA A 133 8.72 20.10 -37.58
C ALA A 133 7.82 21.25 -37.10
N GLY A 134 7.66 21.45 -35.79
CA GLY A 134 6.87 22.56 -35.23
C GLY A 134 7.55 23.93 -35.39
N LYS A 135 8.88 23.95 -35.30
CA LYS A 135 9.69 25.13 -35.66
C LYS A 135 9.59 25.43 -37.16
N LEU A 136 9.58 24.39 -38.02
CA LEU A 136 9.43 24.54 -39.47
C LEU A 136 8.05 25.09 -39.87
N ILE A 137 6.97 24.65 -39.22
CA ILE A 137 5.60 25.15 -39.47
C ILE A 137 5.44 26.60 -39.01
N LYS A 138 5.99 26.98 -37.84
CA LYS A 138 6.01 28.39 -37.41
C LYS A 138 6.89 29.27 -38.32
N ALA A 139 8.03 28.75 -38.81
CA ALA A 139 8.91 29.46 -39.73
C ALA A 139 8.34 29.60 -41.15
N LEU A 140 7.61 28.59 -41.66
CA LEU A 140 6.91 28.68 -42.94
C LEU A 140 5.72 29.64 -42.87
N ARG A 141 4.96 29.63 -41.77
CA ARG A 141 3.82 30.55 -41.58
C ARG A 141 4.23 32.02 -41.50
N ALA A 142 5.42 32.31 -40.97
CA ALA A 142 5.99 33.65 -40.89
C ALA A 142 6.64 34.14 -42.21
N ARG A 143 6.72 33.28 -43.23
CA ARG A 143 7.34 33.58 -44.53
C ARG A 143 6.33 33.63 -45.68
N ILE A 144 5.07 33.26 -45.39
CA ILE A 144 3.91 33.32 -46.31
C ILE A 144 2.97 34.50 -45.94
N MET A 145 3.13 35.11 -44.75
CA MET A 145 2.67 36.48 -44.46
C MET A 145 3.83 37.44 -44.67
#